data_AF-A0A0C9XZN2-F1
#
_entry.id   AF-A0A0C9XZN2-F1
#
_cell.length_a   1.000
_cell.length_b   1.000
_cell.length_c   1.000
_cell.angle_alpha   90.00
_cell.angle_beta   90.00
_cell.angle_gamma   90.00
#
_symmetry.space_group_name_H-M   'P 1'
#
loop_
_entity.id
_entity.type
_entity.pdbx_description
1 polymer ?
#
loop_
_entity_poly.entity_id
_entity_poly.type
_entity_poly.pdbx_seq_one_letter_code
_entity_poly.pdbx_strand_id
1 'polypeptide(L)'
;MVTSGYRVTLTYNLYFDDATSVTSHAWTKEDETALRESLSSLLKNPDVLPNGGYLGFGLEFMYPIAAGVTNLKDLINSLKGSDAKIKHVLEQLGLDPKLTVIYEAVTEGYEEVEEDGRTKYQPTMTTNQVMLDDLDRFPNWQVEDGIVDALSSVGGIVICGADEEVTYNYDGYHQRLIKAKKVLWITPLTAFSRVKTSYIAYGNEASLGYSYGNLCLVVKKAGPDVEEKRKTSRKRRAI
;
A
#
# COMPACT_ATOMS: atom_id res chain seq x y z
N MET A 1 41.74 2.69 -24.64
CA MET A 1 41.62 3.32 -23.29
C MET A 1 41.42 4.81 -23.48
N VAL A 2 40.66 5.48 -22.60
CA VAL A 2 40.55 6.95 -22.61
C VAL A 2 41.85 7.50 -22.03
N THR A 3 42.61 8.25 -22.82
CA THR A 3 43.93 8.79 -22.43
C THR A 3 43.88 10.27 -22.02
N SER A 4 42.74 10.96 -22.18
CA SER A 4 42.37 12.17 -21.43
C SER A 4 40.85 12.46 -21.54
N GLY A 5 40.26 13.16 -20.58
CA GLY A 5 38.82 13.46 -20.50
C GLY A 5 38.02 12.59 -19.51
N TYR A 6 36.72 12.89 -19.31
CA TYR A 6 35.82 12.12 -18.44
C TYR A 6 34.93 11.19 -19.27
N ARG A 7 34.86 9.91 -18.87
CA ARG A 7 33.89 8.95 -19.39
C ARG A 7 32.82 8.73 -18.33
N VAL A 8 31.64 9.31 -18.54
CA VAL A 8 30.45 8.99 -17.76
C VAL A 8 29.73 7.85 -18.46
N THR A 9 29.55 6.72 -17.77
CA THR A 9 28.82 5.56 -18.30
C THR A 9 27.48 5.49 -17.56
N LEU A 10 26.39 5.73 -18.28
CA LEU A 10 25.04 5.51 -17.78
C LEU A 10 24.57 4.13 -18.24
N THR A 11 24.36 3.22 -17.30
CA THR A 11 23.82 1.89 -17.57
C THR A 11 22.34 1.89 -17.23
N TYR A 12 21.50 1.63 -18.22
CA TYR A 12 20.06 1.46 -18.05
C TYR A 12 19.65 0.12 -18.66
N ASN A 13 18.60 -0.49 -18.13
CA ASN A 13 17.91 -1.60 -18.78
C ASN A 13 16.68 -1.02 -19.50
N LEU A 14 16.68 -1.02 -20.83
CA LEU A 14 15.46 -0.75 -21.61
C LEU A 14 14.77 -2.09 -21.85
N TYR A 15 13.55 -2.19 -21.37
CA TYR A 15 12.65 -3.27 -21.76
C TYR A 15 11.84 -2.75 -22.94
N PHE A 16 12.09 -3.33 -24.11
CA PHE A 16 11.27 -3.12 -25.29
C PHE A 16 10.28 -4.27 -25.35
N ASP A 17 9.00 -3.95 -25.51
CA ASP A 17 7.98 -4.96 -25.78
C ASP A 17 8.21 -5.48 -27.21
N ASP A 18 8.41 -6.79 -27.35
CA ASP A 18 8.55 -7.42 -28.66
C ASP A 18 7.20 -7.27 -29.37
N ALA A 19 7.22 -6.66 -30.55
CA ALA A 19 6.01 -6.36 -31.31
C ALA A 19 5.38 -7.66 -31.83
N THR A 20 4.66 -8.38 -30.96
CA THR A 20 3.62 -9.36 -31.27
C THR A 20 2.86 -9.70 -29.98
N SER A 21 1.74 -9.00 -29.76
CA SER A 21 0.82 -9.07 -28.60
C SER A 21 1.39 -8.40 -27.35
N VAL A 22 1.16 -7.11 -27.10
CA VAL A 22 -0.17 -6.54 -26.84
C VAL A 22 -0.25 -5.15 -27.49
N THR A 23 -1.34 -4.83 -28.17
CA THR A 23 -1.68 -3.44 -28.44
C THR A 23 -1.69 -2.74 -27.09
N SER A 24 -0.69 -1.88 -26.80
CA SER A 24 -0.91 -0.83 -25.80
C SER A 24 -2.20 -0.16 -26.23
N HIS A 25 -3.32 -0.53 -25.60
CA HIS A 25 -4.61 0.01 -25.98
C HIS A 25 -4.44 1.48 -25.69
N ALA A 26 -4.33 2.26 -26.76
CA ALA A 26 -4.15 3.68 -26.66
C ALA A 26 -5.43 4.18 -26.00
N TRP A 27 -5.37 4.31 -24.67
CA TRP A 27 -6.55 4.57 -23.85
C TRP A 27 -7.33 5.71 -24.48
N THR A 28 -8.54 5.39 -24.89
CA THR A 28 -9.40 6.28 -25.66
C THR A 28 -10.14 7.23 -24.72
N LYS A 29 -10.79 8.27 -25.26
CA LYS A 29 -11.67 9.12 -24.44
C LYS A 29 -12.86 8.34 -23.90
N GLU A 30 -13.30 7.35 -24.66
CA GLU A 30 -14.37 6.43 -24.32
C GLU A 30 -13.99 5.59 -23.10
N ASP A 31 -12.78 5.01 -23.09
CA ASP A 31 -12.27 4.23 -21.95
C ASP A 31 -12.11 5.09 -20.68
N GLU A 32 -11.62 6.33 -20.82
CA GLU A 32 -11.53 7.29 -19.70
C GLU A 32 -12.92 7.61 -19.13
N THR A 33 -13.88 7.85 -20.02
CA THR A 33 -15.27 8.14 -19.65
C THR A 33 -15.91 6.94 -18.95
N ALA A 34 -15.72 5.73 -19.48
CA ALA A 34 -16.23 4.49 -18.91
C ALA A 34 -15.64 4.22 -17.52
N LEU A 35 -14.34 4.43 -17.33
CA LEU A 35 -13.68 4.30 -16.02
C LEU A 35 -14.26 5.33 -15.03
N ARG A 36 -14.37 6.59 -15.45
CA ARG A 36 -14.89 7.68 -14.63
C ARG A 36 -16.33 7.42 -14.18
N GLU A 37 -17.19 6.95 -15.09
CA GLU A 37 -18.58 6.61 -14.78
C GLU A 37 -18.66 5.42 -13.83
N SER A 38 -17.87 4.37 -14.08
CA SER A 38 -17.82 3.18 -13.23
C SER A 38 -17.33 3.50 -11.82
N LEU A 39 -16.24 4.27 -11.69
CA LEU A 39 -15.73 4.72 -10.40
C LEU A 39 -16.71 5.65 -9.69
N SER A 40 -17.36 6.57 -10.41
CA SER A 40 -18.40 7.45 -9.85
C SER A 40 -19.59 6.64 -9.32
N SER A 41 -20.04 5.63 -10.05
CA SER A 41 -21.10 4.70 -9.61
C SER A 41 -20.67 3.91 -8.37
N LEU A 42 -19.46 3.34 -8.40
CA LEU A 42 -18.88 2.59 -7.29
C LEU A 42 -18.77 3.42 -6.01
N LEU A 43 -18.32 4.68 -6.10
CA LEU A 43 -18.17 5.57 -4.96
C LEU A 43 -19.52 5.97 -4.34
N LYS A 44 -20.59 6.02 -5.14
CA LYS A 44 -21.97 6.31 -4.70
C LYS A 44 -22.65 5.09 -4.07
N ASN A 45 -22.15 3.88 -4.33
CA ASN A 45 -22.73 2.67 -3.77
C ASN A 45 -22.43 2.62 -2.24
N PRO A 46 -23.47 2.65 -1.37
CA PRO A 46 -23.29 2.62 0.08
C PRO A 46 -22.72 1.29 0.59
N ASP A 47 -22.91 0.20 -0.14
CA ASP A 47 -22.44 -1.14 0.25
C ASP A 47 -20.93 -1.31 0.03
N VAL A 48 -20.33 -0.46 -0.81
CA VAL A 48 -18.90 -0.49 -1.08
C VAL A 48 -18.17 0.27 0.01
N LEU A 49 -17.40 -0.46 0.84
CA LEU A 49 -16.67 0.09 1.99
C LEU A 49 -17.60 0.96 2.87
N PRO A 50 -18.62 0.36 3.52
CA PRO A 50 -19.67 1.08 4.24
C PRO A 50 -19.12 1.93 5.39
N ASN A 51 -18.02 1.46 6.01
CA ASN A 51 -17.32 2.16 7.09
C ASN A 51 -16.17 3.06 6.59
N GLY A 52 -16.08 3.29 5.27
CA GLY A 52 -14.93 3.89 4.63
C GLY A 52 -13.74 2.92 4.52
N GLY A 53 -12.63 3.41 3.98
CA GLY A 53 -11.46 2.60 3.70
C GLY A 53 -10.65 3.20 2.56
N TYR A 54 -10.05 2.33 1.75
CA TYR A 54 -9.26 2.73 0.60
C TYR A 54 -9.69 1.96 -0.65
N LEU A 55 -9.65 2.62 -1.80
CA LEU A 55 -9.59 1.94 -3.08
C LEU A 55 -8.12 1.84 -3.47
N GLY A 56 -7.66 0.63 -3.75
CA GLY A 56 -6.29 0.34 -4.14
C GLY A 56 -6.20 0.02 -5.64
N PHE A 57 -5.10 0.46 -6.24
CA PHE A 57 -4.77 0.19 -7.63
C PHE A 57 -3.32 -0.28 -7.69
N GLY A 58 -3.10 -1.54 -8.00
CA GLY A 58 -1.78 -2.03 -8.39
C GLY A 58 -1.32 -1.38 -9.69
N LEU A 59 -0.03 -1.11 -9.77
CA LEU A 59 0.59 -0.41 -10.90
C LEU A 59 1.00 -1.40 -11.99
N GLU A 60 0.71 -1.07 -13.24
CA GLU A 60 1.06 -1.91 -14.38
C GLU A 60 2.49 -1.66 -14.86
N PHE A 61 3.02 -0.46 -14.63
CA PHE A 61 4.37 -0.10 -15.02
C PHE A 61 5.39 -0.25 -13.88
N MET A 62 6.65 -0.45 -14.27
CA MET A 62 7.77 -0.46 -13.34
C MET A 62 8.29 0.96 -13.09
N TYR A 63 8.50 1.26 -11.82
CA TYR A 63 9.04 2.51 -11.32
C TYR A 63 10.30 2.29 -10.49
N PRO A 64 11.33 3.15 -10.63
CA PRO A 64 12.50 3.08 -9.79
C PRO A 64 12.13 3.47 -8.35
N ILE A 65 12.18 2.49 -7.46
CA ILE A 65 11.86 2.67 -6.04
C ILE A 65 13.03 2.20 -5.18
N ALA A 66 13.55 3.12 -4.36
CA ALA A 66 14.56 2.83 -3.36
C ALA A 66 14.35 3.74 -2.14
N ALA A 67 14.42 3.16 -0.93
CA ALA A 67 14.36 3.93 0.31
C ALA A 67 15.55 4.91 0.40
N GLY A 68 15.31 6.11 0.92
CA GLY A 68 16.30 7.20 1.01
C GLY A 68 16.58 7.92 -0.32
N VAL A 69 16.00 7.48 -1.43
CA VAL A 69 16.23 8.05 -2.77
C VAL A 69 14.91 8.48 -3.42
N THR A 70 13.88 7.63 -3.36
CA THR A 70 12.62 7.86 -4.06
C THR A 70 11.61 8.54 -3.13
N ASN A 71 11.25 9.78 -3.44
CA ASN A 71 10.12 10.45 -2.80
C ASN A 71 8.80 10.09 -3.54
N LEU A 72 7.87 9.44 -2.84
CA LEU A 72 6.59 9.02 -3.43
C LEU A 72 5.72 10.20 -3.89
N LYS A 73 5.83 11.36 -3.23
CA LYS A 73 5.09 12.59 -3.59
C LYS A 73 5.58 13.21 -4.89
N ASP A 74 6.82 12.95 -5.27
CA ASP A 74 7.37 13.38 -6.55
C ASP A 74 7.09 12.33 -7.63
N LEU A 75 7.26 11.04 -7.29
CA LEU A 75 7.06 9.93 -8.22
C LEU A 75 5.64 9.87 -8.79
N ILE A 76 4.62 10.24 -8.00
CA ILE A 76 3.23 10.24 -8.44
C ILE A 76 2.98 11.17 -9.65
N ASN A 77 3.85 12.16 -9.87
CA ASN A 77 3.76 13.08 -11.01
C ASN A 77 4.38 12.49 -12.29
N SER A 78 5.05 11.35 -12.19
CA SER A 78 5.78 10.68 -13.28
C SER A 78 5.22 9.28 -13.59
N LEU A 79 3.96 9.01 -13.21
CA LEU A 79 3.27 7.78 -13.58
C LEU A 79 3.18 7.65 -15.10
N LYS A 80 3.23 6.41 -15.59
CA LYS A 80 3.28 6.07 -17.02
C LYS A 80 1.96 5.43 -17.45
N GLY A 81 1.68 5.54 -18.75
CA GLY A 81 0.64 4.76 -19.43
C GLY A 81 -0.69 4.74 -18.69
N SER A 82 -1.11 3.54 -18.30
CA SER A 82 -2.37 3.30 -17.64
C SER A 82 -2.45 3.90 -16.23
N ASP A 83 -1.40 3.73 -15.43
CA ASP A 83 -1.32 4.27 -14.07
C ASP A 83 -1.54 5.81 -14.05
N ALA A 84 -0.96 6.51 -15.02
CA ALA A 84 -1.12 7.97 -15.16
C ALA A 84 -2.58 8.37 -15.44
N LYS A 85 -3.28 7.60 -16.26
CA LYS A 85 -4.68 7.86 -16.64
C LYS A 85 -5.63 7.50 -15.50
N ILE A 86 -5.37 6.42 -14.74
CA ILE A 86 -6.09 6.13 -13.49
C ILE A 86 -5.97 7.32 -12.53
N LYS A 87 -4.75 7.79 -12.26
CA LYS A 87 -4.52 8.98 -11.42
C LYS A 87 -5.34 10.18 -11.92
N HIS A 88 -5.29 10.46 -13.22
CA HIS A 88 -6.01 11.58 -13.81
C HIS A 88 -7.52 11.50 -13.59
N VAL A 89 -8.14 10.34 -13.83
CA VAL A 89 -9.58 10.12 -13.60
C VAL A 89 -9.94 10.28 -12.12
N LEU A 90 -9.11 9.78 -11.21
CA LEU A 90 -9.33 9.93 -9.77
C LEU A 90 -9.32 11.43 -9.37
N GLU A 91 -8.39 12.21 -9.91
CA GLU A 91 -8.32 13.66 -9.70
C GLU A 91 -9.53 14.40 -10.28
N GLN A 92 -10.01 14.02 -11.47
CA GLN A 92 -11.23 14.58 -12.08
C GLN A 92 -12.48 14.31 -11.22
N LEU A 93 -12.51 13.19 -10.49
CA LEU A 93 -13.57 12.85 -9.53
C LEU A 93 -13.42 13.58 -8.18
N GLY A 94 -12.42 14.45 -8.04
CA GLY A 94 -12.16 15.22 -6.82
C GLY A 94 -11.57 14.38 -5.68
N LEU A 95 -10.96 13.24 -6.01
CA LEU A 95 -10.24 12.39 -5.05
C LEU A 95 -8.78 12.86 -4.92
N ASP A 96 -8.14 12.40 -3.85
CA ASP A 96 -6.74 12.70 -3.51
C ASP A 96 -5.89 11.41 -3.63
N PRO A 97 -5.48 11.01 -4.85
CA PRO A 97 -4.68 9.81 -5.05
C PRO A 97 -3.28 9.97 -4.48
N LYS A 98 -2.77 8.90 -3.85
CA LYS A 98 -1.43 8.85 -3.24
C LYS A 98 -0.72 7.58 -3.61
N LEU A 99 0.59 7.68 -3.84
CA LEU A 99 1.45 6.51 -3.88
C LEU A 99 1.76 6.05 -2.47
N THR A 100 1.63 4.74 -2.25
CA THR A 100 1.95 4.08 -0.98
C THR A 100 2.64 2.75 -1.24
N VAL A 101 3.40 2.27 -0.27
CA VAL A 101 4.03 0.96 -0.29
C VAL A 101 3.30 0.04 0.67
N ILE A 102 2.87 -1.13 0.19
CA ILE A 102 2.27 -2.17 1.02
C ILE A 102 3.34 -3.17 1.41
N TYR A 103 3.78 -3.12 2.66
CA TYR A 103 4.75 -4.05 3.23
C TYR A 103 4.06 -5.33 3.71
N GLU A 104 4.63 -6.47 3.33
CA GLU A 104 4.31 -7.77 3.89
C GLU A 104 5.09 -7.96 5.21
N ALA A 105 4.35 -8.29 6.26
CA ALA A 105 4.86 -8.47 7.60
C ALA A 105 4.32 -9.77 8.17
N VAL A 106 5.20 -10.73 8.46
CA VAL A 106 4.79 -11.99 9.07
C VAL A 106 4.79 -11.81 10.58
N THR A 107 3.69 -12.19 11.22
CA THR A 107 3.54 -12.25 12.67
C THR A 107 3.40 -13.71 13.06
N GLU A 108 4.25 -14.15 13.98
CA GLU A 108 4.13 -15.46 14.61
C GLU A 108 3.17 -15.35 15.80
N GLY A 109 2.26 -16.32 15.93
CA GLY A 109 1.29 -16.40 17.00
C GLY A 109 1.10 -17.84 17.46
N TYR A 110 0.16 -18.01 18.37
CA TYR A 110 -0.30 -19.33 18.80
C TYR A 110 -1.83 -19.35 18.79
N GLU A 111 -2.42 -20.44 18.32
CA GLU A 111 -3.85 -20.69 18.45
C GLU A 111 -4.11 -21.73 19.54
N GLU A 112 -5.15 -21.50 20.33
CA GLU A 112 -5.62 -22.46 21.33
C GLU A 112 -6.43 -23.56 20.64
N VAL A 113 -5.96 -24.80 20.78
CA VAL A 113 -6.62 -25.99 20.25
C VAL A 113 -6.92 -26.92 21.41
N GLU A 114 -8.20 -27.27 21.58
CA GLU A 114 -8.58 -28.33 22.51
C GLU A 114 -8.40 -29.70 21.85
N GLU A 115 -7.50 -30.51 22.39
CA GLU A 115 -7.24 -31.87 21.93
C GLU A 115 -7.17 -32.80 23.14
N ASP A 116 -7.97 -33.87 23.13
CA ASP A 116 -8.10 -34.84 24.24
C ASP A 116 -8.45 -34.20 25.61
N GLY A 117 -9.24 -33.14 25.61
CA GLY A 117 -9.64 -32.42 26.85
C GLY A 117 -8.51 -31.61 27.48
N ARG A 118 -7.45 -31.28 26.72
CA ARG A 118 -6.36 -30.38 27.13
C ARG A 118 -6.22 -29.24 26.13
N THR A 119 -6.05 -28.02 26.64
CA THR A 119 -5.68 -26.86 25.83
C THR A 119 -4.22 -27.00 25.39
N LYS A 120 -4.00 -27.06 24.08
CA LYS A 120 -2.68 -26.97 23.45
C LYS A 120 -2.57 -25.65 22.69
N TYR A 121 -1.34 -25.18 22.52
CA TYR A 121 -1.02 -24.00 21.73
C TYR A 121 -0.30 -24.44 20.47
N GLN A 122 -0.93 -24.24 19.31
CA GLN A 122 -0.30 -24.53 18.02
C GLN A 122 0.28 -23.24 17.42
N PRO A 123 1.53 -23.24 16.95
CA PRO A 123 2.12 -22.06 16.34
C PRO A 123 1.42 -21.73 15.02
N THR A 124 1.09 -20.45 14.84
CA THR A 124 0.49 -19.92 13.61
C THR A 124 1.37 -18.82 13.03
N MET A 125 1.34 -18.69 11.70
CA MET A 125 1.97 -17.58 11.00
C MET A 125 0.90 -16.80 10.26
N THR A 126 0.77 -15.52 10.60
CA THR A 126 -0.17 -14.61 9.95
C THR A 126 0.60 -13.59 9.14
N THR A 127 0.29 -13.50 7.84
CA THR A 127 0.85 -12.45 6.99
C THR A 127 -0.04 -11.22 7.04
N ASN A 128 0.48 -10.16 7.62
CA ASN A 128 -0.14 -8.85 7.70
C ASN A 128 0.34 -7.94 6.56
N GLN A 129 -0.54 -7.07 6.10
CA GLN A 129 -0.21 -6.02 5.15
C GLN A 129 -0.22 -4.66 5.85
N VAL A 130 0.88 -3.91 5.73
CA VAL A 130 1.03 -2.59 6.33
C VAL A 130 1.30 -1.56 5.24
N MET A 131 0.39 -0.61 5.10
CA MET A 131 0.47 0.48 4.14
C MET A 131 1.28 1.64 4.72
N LEU A 132 2.32 2.08 4.01
CA LEU A 132 3.17 3.21 4.36
C LEU A 132 3.15 4.24 3.22
N ASP A 133 3.00 5.52 3.57
CA ASP A 133 2.90 6.62 2.60
C ASP A 133 4.24 7.33 2.32
N ASP A 134 5.31 6.87 2.97
CA ASP A 134 6.66 7.39 2.84
C ASP A 134 7.67 6.29 3.17
N LEU A 135 8.53 5.95 2.20
CA LEU A 135 9.54 4.91 2.38
C LEU A 135 10.55 5.26 3.49
N ASP A 136 10.82 6.55 3.69
CA ASP A 136 11.86 7.00 4.63
C ASP A 136 11.38 6.91 6.08
N ARG A 137 10.08 6.66 6.29
CA ARG A 137 9.52 6.34 7.60
C ARG A 137 9.78 4.89 8.00
N PHE A 138 10.30 4.04 7.12
CA PHE A 138 10.57 2.66 7.47
C PHE A 138 11.53 2.59 8.69
N PRO A 139 11.24 1.75 9.71
CA PRO A 139 12.03 1.69 10.94
C PRO A 139 13.52 1.46 10.66
N ASN A 140 14.36 2.35 11.20
CA ASN A 140 15.81 2.27 11.10
C ASN A 140 16.49 1.89 12.43
N TRP A 141 15.70 1.51 13.43
CA TRP A 141 16.13 1.06 14.75
C TRP A 141 15.93 -0.45 14.93
N GLN A 142 16.32 -0.96 16.09
CA GLN A 142 16.14 -2.36 16.47
C GLN A 142 14.66 -2.65 16.74
N VAL A 143 14.10 -3.62 16.02
CA VAL A 143 12.71 -4.04 16.10
C VAL A 143 12.61 -5.22 17.07
N GLU A 144 12.08 -4.97 18.26
CA GLU A 144 11.87 -5.97 19.32
C GLU A 144 10.44 -6.56 19.26
N ASP A 145 9.44 -5.71 19.09
CA ASP A 145 8.01 -6.09 19.16
C ASP A 145 7.46 -6.67 17.84
N GLY A 146 8.32 -6.83 16.84
CA GLY A 146 7.94 -7.29 15.51
C GLY A 146 7.68 -6.16 14.52
N ILE A 147 7.75 -6.50 13.22
CA ILE A 147 7.79 -5.48 12.16
C ILE A 147 6.44 -4.77 11.97
N VAL A 148 5.31 -5.40 12.30
CA VAL A 148 3.98 -4.77 12.24
C VAL A 148 3.90 -3.58 13.21
N ASP A 149 4.39 -3.76 14.43
CA ASP A 149 4.35 -2.72 15.48
C ASP A 149 5.35 -1.61 15.18
N ALA A 150 6.55 -1.97 14.73
CA ALA A 150 7.53 -1.00 14.27
C ALA A 150 6.97 -0.13 13.12
N LEU A 151 6.35 -0.75 12.10
CA LEU A 151 5.70 0.00 11.01
C LEU A 151 4.50 0.82 11.48
N SER A 152 3.73 0.32 12.45
CA SER A 152 2.59 1.06 13.01
C SER A 152 3.03 2.28 13.83
N SER A 153 4.14 2.17 14.56
CA SER A 153 4.72 3.25 15.38
C SER A 153 5.18 4.44 14.53
N VAL A 154 5.66 4.17 13.31
CA VAL A 154 6.01 5.20 12.32
C VAL A 154 4.80 5.67 11.53
N GLY A 155 3.58 5.29 11.92
CA GLY A 155 2.33 5.71 11.29
C GLY A 155 1.92 4.91 10.04
N GLY A 156 2.49 3.72 9.86
CA GLY A 156 1.96 2.71 8.96
C GLY A 156 0.55 2.29 9.36
N ILE A 157 -0.25 1.90 8.38
CA ILE A 157 -1.65 1.53 8.55
C ILE A 157 -1.81 0.07 8.19
N VAL A 158 -2.17 -0.76 9.17
CA VAL A 158 -2.54 -2.16 8.90
C VAL A 158 -3.79 -2.18 8.01
N ILE A 159 -3.73 -2.94 6.93
CA ILE A 159 -4.82 -3.08 5.96
C ILE A 159 -5.23 -4.54 5.79
N CYS A 160 -6.46 -4.74 5.34
CA CYS A 160 -7.01 -6.06 4.99
C CYS A 160 -7.98 -5.92 3.80
N GLY A 161 -8.26 -7.05 3.15
CA GLY A 161 -9.18 -7.15 2.02
C GLY A 161 -10.59 -6.67 2.38
N ALA A 162 -11.30 -6.11 1.40
CA ALA A 162 -12.66 -5.59 1.62
C ALA A 162 -13.66 -6.68 2.06
N ASP A 163 -13.43 -7.91 1.63
CA ASP A 163 -14.20 -9.14 1.86
C ASP A 163 -13.74 -9.93 3.10
N GLU A 164 -12.52 -9.70 3.56
CA GLU A 164 -12.00 -10.36 4.77
C GLU A 164 -12.76 -9.90 6.03
N GLU A 165 -12.72 -10.66 7.11
CA GLU A 165 -13.13 -10.13 8.41
C GLU A 165 -12.11 -9.08 8.90
N VAL A 166 -12.53 -8.16 9.77
CA VAL A 166 -11.59 -7.19 10.34
C VAL A 166 -10.71 -7.96 11.32
N THR A 167 -9.46 -8.19 10.93
CA THR A 167 -8.45 -8.72 11.83
C THR A 167 -7.99 -7.64 12.81
N TYR A 168 -7.80 -8.07 14.06
CA TYR A 168 -7.17 -7.27 15.09
C TYR A 168 -5.80 -7.88 15.35
N ASN A 169 -4.74 -7.11 15.11
CA ASN A 169 -3.40 -7.54 15.50
C ASN A 169 -3.15 -7.19 16.97
N TYR A 170 -2.50 -8.12 17.66
CA TYR A 170 -1.95 -7.90 18.99
C TYR A 170 -0.51 -7.41 18.83
N ASP A 171 -0.25 -6.23 19.38
CA ASP A 171 1.09 -5.71 19.62
C ASP A 171 1.75 -6.61 20.69
N GLY A 172 2.88 -7.25 20.38
CA GLY A 172 3.33 -8.48 21.07
C GLY A 172 3.39 -8.37 22.60
N TYR A 173 3.80 -7.23 23.15
CA TYR A 173 3.96 -6.99 24.60
C TYR A 173 2.87 -6.09 25.21
N HIS A 174 2.17 -5.33 24.39
CA HIS A 174 1.10 -4.45 24.82
C HIS A 174 -0.18 -4.91 24.13
N GLN A 175 -1.24 -5.28 24.87
CA GLN A 175 -2.54 -5.67 24.31
C GLN A 175 -3.25 -4.49 23.60
N ARG A 176 -2.62 -3.90 22.59
CA ARG A 176 -3.14 -2.82 21.78
C ARG A 176 -3.73 -3.44 20.53
N LEU A 177 -5.05 -3.41 20.50
CA LEU A 177 -5.84 -3.87 19.38
C LEU A 177 -5.64 -2.92 18.17
N ILE A 178 -4.87 -3.34 17.16
CA ILE A 178 -4.71 -2.56 15.92
C ILE A 178 -5.84 -2.96 14.95
N LYS A 179 -6.79 -2.05 14.75
CA LYS A 179 -7.92 -2.26 13.82
C LYS A 179 -7.46 -2.05 12.38
N ALA A 180 -7.42 -3.13 11.60
CA ALA A 180 -7.10 -3.07 10.17
C ALA A 180 -8.11 -2.21 9.39
N LYS A 181 -7.60 -1.45 8.40
CA LYS A 181 -8.41 -0.67 7.47
C LYS A 181 -8.71 -1.47 6.20
N LYS A 182 -9.94 -1.39 5.72
CA LYS A 182 -10.37 -2.09 4.52
C LYS A 182 -9.81 -1.44 3.26
N VAL A 183 -9.29 -2.28 2.37
CA VAL A 183 -8.84 -1.91 1.02
C VAL A 183 -9.62 -2.73 0.01
N LEU A 184 -10.27 -2.06 -0.93
CA LEU A 184 -10.86 -2.69 -2.10
C LEU A 184 -9.91 -2.50 -3.28
N TRP A 185 -9.31 -3.58 -3.75
CA TRP A 185 -8.43 -3.55 -4.93
C TRP A 185 -9.27 -3.51 -6.21
N ILE A 186 -9.22 -2.38 -6.92
CA ILE A 186 -9.86 -2.23 -8.23
C ILE A 186 -9.00 -2.84 -9.33
N THR A 187 -7.68 -2.64 -9.22
CA THR A 187 -6.68 -3.42 -9.95
C THR A 187 -5.85 -4.22 -8.94
N PRO A 188 -5.55 -5.50 -9.20
CA PRO A 188 -4.78 -6.34 -8.28
C PRO A 188 -3.43 -5.72 -7.94
N LEU A 189 -2.99 -5.85 -6.69
CA LEU A 189 -1.65 -5.43 -6.28
C LEU A 189 -0.59 -6.21 -7.07
N THR A 190 0.35 -5.51 -7.70
CA THR A 190 1.42 -6.10 -8.50
C THR A 190 2.75 -6.07 -7.75
N ALA A 191 3.65 -6.99 -8.10
CA ALA A 191 5.01 -7.05 -7.54
C ALA A 191 6.06 -6.39 -8.45
N PHE A 192 5.64 -5.63 -9.47
CA PHE A 192 6.54 -5.07 -10.50
C PHE A 192 7.45 -3.97 -9.94
N SER A 193 6.94 -3.14 -9.03
CA SER A 193 7.69 -2.08 -8.37
C SER A 193 7.87 -2.42 -6.89
N ARG A 194 8.65 -3.49 -6.62
CA ARG A 194 8.89 -4.02 -5.27
C ARG A 194 10.13 -3.40 -4.64
N VAL A 195 10.01 -2.95 -3.40
CA VAL A 195 11.13 -2.52 -2.56
C VAL A 195 11.46 -3.60 -1.53
N LYS A 196 12.76 -3.87 -1.36
CA LYS A 196 13.27 -4.72 -0.28
C LYS A 196 13.89 -3.81 0.77
N THR A 197 13.42 -3.90 2.01
CA THR A 197 13.95 -3.11 3.13
C THR A 197 14.42 -4.03 4.23
N SER A 198 15.63 -3.79 4.75
CA SER A 198 16.20 -4.56 5.86
C SER A 198 16.03 -3.81 7.18
N TYR A 199 15.88 -4.56 8.27
CA TYR A 199 15.83 -4.03 9.63
C TYR A 199 16.61 -4.94 10.57
N ILE A 200 16.97 -4.43 11.74
CA ILE A 200 17.58 -5.26 12.79
C ILE A 200 16.43 -5.82 13.62
N ALA A 201 16.19 -7.13 13.54
CA ALA A 201 15.24 -7.83 14.38
C ALA A 201 15.95 -8.24 15.67
N TYR A 202 15.35 -7.98 16.83
CA TYR A 202 15.92 -8.32 18.12
C TYR A 202 14.97 -9.25 18.88
N GLY A 203 15.43 -10.47 19.12
CA GLY A 203 14.76 -11.43 20.00
C GLY A 203 15.71 -11.84 21.11
N ASN A 204 16.18 -13.09 21.08
CA ASN A 204 17.26 -13.53 21.96
C ASN A 204 18.62 -12.90 21.56
N GLU A 205 18.82 -12.66 20.26
CA GLU A 205 20.01 -12.00 19.70
C GLU A 205 19.59 -11.06 18.56
N ALA A 206 20.45 -10.09 18.24
CA ALA A 206 20.26 -9.21 17.09
C ALA A 206 20.49 -10.00 15.79
N SER A 207 19.52 -9.95 14.89
CA SER A 207 19.56 -10.60 13.58
C SER A 207 19.08 -9.66 12.48
N LEU A 208 19.42 -9.96 11.23
CA LEU A 208 19.00 -9.16 10.08
C LEU A 208 17.66 -9.67 9.54
N GLY A 209 16.61 -8.85 9.68
CA GLY A 209 15.29 -9.09 9.11
C GLY A 209 15.11 -8.38 7.76
N TYR A 210 14.15 -8.86 6.97
CA TYR A 210 13.75 -8.24 5.71
C TYR A 210 12.23 -8.12 5.64
N SER A 211 11.76 -7.00 5.11
CA SER A 211 10.37 -6.83 4.68
C SER A 211 10.35 -6.38 3.23
N TYR A 212 9.32 -6.81 2.51
CA TYR A 212 9.14 -6.53 1.10
C TYR A 212 7.88 -5.71 0.92
N GLY A 213 8.00 -4.61 0.19
CA GLY A 213 6.92 -3.67 -0.07
C GLY A 213 6.58 -3.58 -1.54
N ASN A 214 5.30 -3.53 -1.89
CA ASN A 214 4.84 -3.32 -3.26
C ASN A 214 4.25 -1.91 -3.42
N LEU A 215 4.72 -1.16 -4.42
CA LEU A 215 4.20 0.18 -4.73
C LEU A 215 2.81 0.09 -5.36
N CYS A 216 1.90 0.93 -4.88
CA CYS A 216 0.54 1.04 -5.41
C CYS A 216 0.01 2.48 -5.32
N LEU A 217 -1.07 2.74 -6.05
CA LEU A 217 -1.85 3.96 -5.94
C LEU A 217 -3.07 3.70 -5.07
N VAL A 218 -3.35 4.59 -4.11
CA VAL A 218 -4.51 4.46 -3.22
C VAL A 218 -5.29 5.77 -3.14
N VAL A 219 -6.60 5.67 -2.97
CA VAL A 219 -7.49 6.79 -2.62
C VAL A 219 -8.31 6.44 -1.40
N LYS A 220 -8.47 7.41 -0.50
CA LYS A 220 -9.27 7.22 0.71
C LYS A 220 -10.75 7.47 0.43
N LYS A 221 -11.61 6.49 0.67
CA LYS A 221 -13.07 6.67 0.74
C LYS A 221 -13.46 6.98 2.18
N ALA A 222 -14.07 8.14 2.40
CA ALA A 222 -14.55 8.51 3.73
C ALA A 222 -15.72 7.59 4.14
N GLY A 223 -15.75 7.22 5.42
CA GLY A 223 -16.92 6.61 6.03
C GLY A 223 -17.94 7.67 6.47
N PRO A 224 -19.19 7.27 6.79
CA PRO A 224 -20.28 8.19 7.13
C PRO A 224 -19.95 9.14 8.28
N ASP A 225 -19.29 8.67 9.34
CA ASP A 225 -18.93 9.49 10.52
C ASP A 225 -17.92 10.61 10.21
N VAL A 226 -17.02 10.39 9.24
CA VAL A 226 -16.03 11.40 8.83
C VAL A 226 -16.66 12.46 7.93
N GLU A 227 -17.62 12.04 7.10
CA GLU A 227 -18.31 12.94 6.18
C GLU A 227 -19.27 13.88 6.92
N GLU A 228 -19.94 13.38 7.96
CA GLU A 228 -20.79 14.19 8.84
C GLU A 228 -19.98 15.27 9.58
N LYS A 229 -18.82 14.89 10.16
CA LYS A 229 -17.88 15.84 10.79
C LYS A 229 -17.36 16.91 9.81
N ARG A 230 -17.05 16.52 8.56
CA ARG A 230 -16.66 17.46 7.48
C ARG A 230 -17.79 18.42 7.08
N LYS A 231 -19.05 17.95 7.04
CA LYS A 231 -20.22 18.79 6.74
C LYS A 231 -20.48 19.81 7.86
N THR A 232 -20.38 19.40 9.13
CA THR A 232 -20.50 20.32 10.28
C THR A 232 -19.36 21.34 10.36
N SER A 233 -18.11 20.97 10.05
CA SER A 233 -16.99 21.92 10.10
C SER A 233 -17.02 22.94 8.96
N ARG A 234 -17.48 22.55 7.76
CA ARG A 234 -17.72 23.48 6.64
C ARG A 234 -18.85 24.47 6.95
N LYS A 235 -19.94 24.04 7.59
CA LYS A 235 -21.03 24.94 8.02
C LYS A 235 -20.57 25.99 9.05
N ARG A 236 -19.67 25.62 9.96
CA ARG A 236 -19.12 26.55 10.98
C ARG A 236 -18.13 27.59 10.43
N ARG A 237 -17.58 27.39 9.23
CA ARG A 237 -16.67 28.34 8.58
C ARG A 237 -17.37 29.31 7.60
N ALA A 238 -18.67 29.10 7.37
CA ALA A 238 -19.48 29.91 6.45
C ALA A 238 -20.42 30.90 7.19
N ILE A 239 -20.25 31.04 8.50
CA ILE A 239 -20.91 32.00 9.40
C ILE A 239 -19.81 32.87 9.98
#